data_AF-A0A178CF49-F1
#
_entry.id   AF-A0A178CF49-F1
#
_cell.length_a   1.000
_cell.length_b   1.000
_cell.length_c   1.000
_cell.angle_alpha   90.00
_cell.angle_beta   90.00
_cell.angle_gamma   90.00
#
_symmetry.space_group_name_H-M   'P 1'
#
loop_
_entity.id
_entity.type
_entity.pdbx_description
1 polymer ?
#
loop_
_entity_poly.entity_id
_entity_poly.type
_entity_poly.pdbx_seq_one_letter_code
_entity_poly.pdbx_strand_id
1 'polypeptide(L)'
;MPTPTEESGASGASGYSSHLRHASIMWTIPTGITSHDVEVHNMCAPCNTYFRSPARLNSHDIAVHNMCTECGKYFNNPNDLTQHKRSHLPLEIECLGCNRMFSEFAAMMIHLESGNCVSGIDRDDVDNYIFETYERCGAYVNHWYDDKRYQCPDCATDFRFASALCQHVATNKCDQPSMSTFYDIEKSIKLQI
;
A
#
# COMPACT_ATOMS: atom_id res chain seq x y z
N MET A 1 -57.29 -8.63 1.90
CA MET A 1 -56.31 -9.66 2.31
C MET A 1 -56.27 -10.68 1.19
N PRO A 2 -55.11 -11.04 0.60
CA PRO A 2 -53.83 -11.32 1.28
C PRO A 2 -52.60 -10.57 0.72
N THR A 3 -51.52 -10.59 1.49
CA THR A 3 -50.08 -10.44 1.12
C THR A 3 -49.45 -11.85 0.99
N PRO A 4 -48.12 -12.08 0.85
CA PRO A 4 -46.98 -11.44 0.15
C PRO A 4 -46.20 -12.46 -0.75
N THR A 5 -45.11 -12.03 -1.43
CA THR A 5 -43.79 -12.73 -1.65
C THR A 5 -42.89 -11.81 -2.52
N GLU A 6 -41.73 -11.34 -2.02
CA GLU A 6 -40.34 -11.85 -2.23
C GLU A 6 -39.91 -11.85 -3.72
N GLU A 7 -38.73 -11.38 -4.20
CA GLU A 7 -37.38 -11.27 -3.60
C GLU A 7 -36.41 -10.48 -4.52
N SER A 8 -35.29 -9.99 -3.94
CA SER A 8 -33.93 -9.75 -4.55
C SER A 8 -33.74 -8.64 -5.61
N GLY A 9 -32.67 -7.83 -5.65
CA GLY A 9 -31.37 -7.88 -4.99
C GLY A 9 -30.23 -7.99 -6.02
N ALA A 10 -29.68 -6.86 -6.50
CA ALA A 10 -28.39 -6.84 -7.21
C ALA A 10 -27.69 -5.48 -7.04
N SER A 11 -26.63 -5.50 -6.22
CA SER A 11 -25.73 -4.39 -5.93
C SER A 11 -24.75 -4.17 -7.09
N GLY A 12 -24.80 -2.96 -7.69
CA GLY A 12 -23.95 -2.55 -8.81
C GLY A 12 -22.60 -1.96 -8.37
N ALA A 13 -21.58 -2.26 -9.16
CA ALA A 13 -20.15 -2.03 -8.98
C ALA A 13 -19.71 -0.60 -8.62
N SER A 14 -18.73 -0.51 -7.72
CA SER A 14 -17.91 0.69 -7.48
C SER A 14 -16.83 0.81 -8.55
N GLY A 15 -16.99 1.78 -9.44
CA GLY A 15 -15.95 2.19 -10.39
C GLY A 15 -15.96 3.69 -10.56
N TYR A 16 -14.99 4.38 -9.97
CA TYR A 16 -14.61 5.72 -10.42
C TYR A 16 -13.10 5.80 -10.53
N SER A 17 -12.66 5.51 -11.75
CA SER A 17 -11.42 6.02 -12.31
C SER A 17 -11.70 7.43 -12.80
N SER A 18 -11.09 8.45 -12.22
CA SER A 18 -11.08 9.80 -12.79
C SER A 18 -9.66 10.21 -13.15
N HIS A 19 -9.14 9.56 -14.19
CA HIS A 19 -8.19 10.21 -15.07
C HIS A 19 -8.88 11.40 -15.74
N LEU A 20 -8.58 12.63 -15.29
CA LEU A 20 -8.82 13.82 -16.10
C LEU A 20 -7.48 14.52 -16.35
N ARG A 21 -6.73 13.96 -17.30
CA ARG A 21 -5.71 14.72 -18.03
C ARG A 21 -6.42 15.43 -19.19
N HIS A 22 -6.34 16.76 -19.13
CA HIS A 22 -6.57 17.75 -20.18
C HIS A 22 -7.65 17.40 -21.22
N ALA A 23 -8.85 17.96 -21.03
CA ALA A 23 -9.71 18.28 -22.16
C ALA A 23 -9.01 19.39 -22.96
N SER A 24 -8.54 19.06 -24.16
CA SER A 24 -8.11 20.03 -25.18
C SER A 24 -9.30 20.86 -25.63
N ILE A 25 -9.71 21.81 -24.81
CA ILE A 25 -10.67 22.85 -25.20
C ILE A 25 -9.85 23.87 -25.98
N MET A 26 -10.02 23.92 -27.31
CA MET A 26 -9.48 25.01 -28.12
C MET A 26 -10.20 26.29 -27.74
N TRP A 27 -9.70 26.99 -26.72
CA TRP A 27 -10.21 28.28 -26.31
C TRP A 27 -9.63 29.33 -27.25
N THR A 28 -10.43 29.81 -28.21
CA THR A 28 -10.14 31.06 -28.90
C THR A 28 -10.04 32.15 -27.85
N ILE A 29 -8.86 32.78 -27.71
CA ILE A 29 -8.64 33.83 -26.71
C ILE A 29 -9.55 35.01 -27.06
N PRO A 30 -10.56 35.36 -26.25
CA PRO A 30 -11.39 36.51 -26.50
C PRO A 30 -10.53 37.75 -26.27
N THR A 31 -10.40 38.59 -27.29
CA THR A 31 -9.76 39.90 -27.15
C THR A 31 -10.61 40.75 -26.22
N GLY A 32 -10.14 40.96 -24.98
CA GLY A 32 -10.85 41.78 -23.98
C GLY A 32 -10.84 41.26 -22.54
N ILE A 33 -10.03 40.25 -22.18
CA ILE A 33 -9.84 39.88 -20.77
C ILE A 33 -8.87 40.90 -20.13
N THR A 34 -9.41 41.85 -19.37
CA THR A 34 -8.63 42.89 -18.66
C THR A 34 -8.14 42.46 -17.26
N SER A 35 -8.50 41.26 -16.79
CA SER A 35 -7.96 40.69 -15.56
C SER A 35 -7.85 39.17 -15.67
N HIS A 36 -6.62 38.66 -15.53
CA HIS A 36 -6.38 37.26 -15.21
C HIS A 36 -6.85 37.04 -13.77
N ASP A 37 -8.01 36.39 -13.60
CA ASP A 37 -8.58 36.19 -12.28
C ASP A 37 -7.76 35.14 -11.50
N VAL A 38 -6.93 35.65 -10.59
CA VAL A 38 -6.00 34.84 -9.79
C VAL A 38 -6.77 33.96 -8.81
N GLU A 39 -8.04 34.26 -8.50
CA GLU A 39 -8.84 33.54 -7.51
C GLU A 39 -9.26 32.14 -7.94
N VAL A 40 -9.30 31.83 -9.24
CA VAL A 40 -9.62 30.48 -9.75
C VAL A 40 -8.39 29.55 -9.72
N HIS A 41 -7.20 30.12 -9.57
CA HIS A 41 -5.96 29.35 -9.47
C HIS A 41 -5.72 28.99 -8.01
N ASN A 42 -5.56 27.69 -7.73
CA ASN A 42 -5.26 27.13 -6.40
C ASN A 42 -6.47 26.93 -5.47
N MET A 43 -7.57 26.45 -6.02
CA MET A 43 -8.70 25.93 -5.24
C MET A 43 -8.49 24.46 -4.86
N CYS A 44 -8.69 24.12 -3.59
CA CYS A 44 -8.82 22.75 -3.14
C CYS A 44 -10.25 22.26 -3.42
N ALA A 45 -10.42 21.31 -4.34
CA ALA A 45 -11.75 20.82 -4.74
C ALA A 45 -12.49 20.07 -3.61
N PRO A 46 -11.83 19.22 -2.80
CA PRO A 46 -12.51 18.56 -1.67
C PRO A 46 -13.01 19.52 -0.58
N CYS A 47 -12.26 20.59 -0.27
CA CYS A 47 -12.62 21.55 0.78
C CYS A 47 -13.35 22.80 0.25
N ASN A 48 -13.38 23.00 -1.07
CA ASN A 48 -13.86 24.21 -1.72
C ASN A 48 -13.22 25.50 -1.17
N THR A 49 -11.93 25.43 -0.81
CA THR A 49 -11.17 26.56 -0.24
C THR A 49 -10.11 27.07 -1.23
N TYR A 50 -9.94 28.39 -1.27
CA TYR A 50 -8.98 29.06 -2.16
C TYR A 50 -7.69 29.42 -1.44
N PHE A 51 -6.56 29.24 -2.13
CA PHE A 51 -5.24 29.58 -1.61
C PHE A 51 -4.58 30.67 -2.45
N ARG A 52 -3.88 31.59 -1.77
CA ARG A 52 -3.16 32.71 -2.42
C ARG A 52 -1.96 32.29 -3.28
N SER A 53 -1.60 31.01 -3.30
CA SER A 53 -0.46 30.49 -4.05
C SER A 53 -0.56 28.98 -4.25
N PRO A 54 0.01 28.41 -5.33
CA PRO A 54 0.06 26.97 -5.56
C PRO A 54 0.80 26.20 -4.47
N ALA A 55 1.88 26.78 -3.93
CA ALA A 55 2.65 26.15 -2.86
C ALA A 55 1.83 25.96 -1.57
N ARG A 56 0.93 26.92 -1.26
CA ARG A 56 0.02 26.81 -0.11
C ARG A 56 -1.09 25.80 -0.33
N LEU A 57 -1.65 25.73 -1.55
CA LEU A 57 -2.59 24.66 -1.89
C LEU A 57 -1.91 23.29 -1.78
N ASN A 58 -0.73 23.13 -2.37
CA ASN A 58 0.01 21.86 -2.31
C ASN A 58 0.32 21.45 -0.85
N SER A 59 0.75 22.40 -0.03
CA SER A 59 0.98 22.15 1.41
C SER A 59 -0.31 21.75 2.14
N HIS A 60 -1.44 22.38 1.79
CA HIS A 60 -2.75 22.01 2.32
C HIS A 60 -3.15 20.60 1.87
N ASP A 61 -3.04 20.28 0.59
CA ASP A 61 -3.40 18.98 0.02
C ASP A 61 -2.54 17.85 0.60
N ILE A 62 -1.25 18.09 0.83
CA ILE A 62 -0.35 17.14 1.50
C ILE A 62 -0.79 16.93 2.96
N ALA A 63 -1.09 17.99 3.69
CA ALA A 63 -1.37 17.91 5.13
C ALA A 63 -2.79 17.46 5.46
N VAL A 64 -3.78 17.84 4.65
CA VAL A 64 -5.21 17.66 4.91
C VAL A 64 -5.79 16.49 4.10
N HIS A 65 -5.29 16.26 2.89
CA HIS A 65 -5.79 15.21 1.98
C HIS A 65 -4.77 14.10 1.72
N ASN A 66 -3.66 14.09 2.46
CA ASN A 66 -2.56 13.15 2.29
C ASN A 66 -2.18 12.99 0.81
N MET A 67 -1.99 14.10 0.10
CA MET A 67 -1.66 14.06 -1.33
C MET A 67 -0.23 13.56 -1.55
N CYS A 68 -0.06 12.65 -2.52
CA CYS A 68 1.24 12.25 -3.02
C CYS A 68 1.84 13.34 -3.91
N THR A 69 3.05 13.79 -3.58
CA THR A 69 3.75 14.86 -4.30
C THR A 69 4.27 14.43 -5.68
N GLU A 70 4.39 13.12 -5.92
CA GLU A 70 4.97 12.59 -7.17
C GLU A 70 3.89 12.36 -8.25
N CYS A 71 2.68 11.96 -7.85
CA CYS A 71 1.60 11.69 -8.79
C CYS A 71 0.32 12.51 -8.55
N GLY A 72 0.23 13.29 -7.47
CA GLY A 72 -0.93 14.12 -7.12
C GLY A 72 -2.13 13.33 -6.60
N LYS A 73 -1.97 12.05 -6.27
CA LYS A 73 -3.07 11.19 -5.78
C LYS A 73 -3.35 11.45 -4.30
N TYR A 74 -4.63 11.51 -3.93
CA TYR A 74 -5.09 11.70 -2.55
C TYR A 74 -5.29 10.38 -1.82
N PHE A 75 -5.12 10.39 -0.50
CA PHE A 75 -5.27 9.22 0.36
C PHE A 75 -6.09 9.54 1.61
N ASN A 76 -6.86 8.55 2.06
CA ASN A 76 -7.75 8.70 3.21
C ASN A 76 -7.00 8.84 4.54
N ASN A 77 -5.81 8.25 4.63
CA ASN A 77 -4.99 8.30 5.83
C ASN A 77 -3.49 8.41 5.45
N PRO A 78 -2.64 8.89 6.38
CA PRO A 78 -1.21 9.07 6.11
C PRO A 78 -0.45 7.74 5.95
N ASN A 79 -0.97 6.64 6.50
CA ASN A 79 -0.35 5.32 6.37
C ASN A 79 -0.48 4.79 4.93
N ASP A 80 -1.65 4.98 4.31
CA ASP A 80 -1.93 4.63 2.92
C ASP A 80 -1.08 5.48 1.97
N LEU A 81 -0.94 6.79 2.24
CA LEU A 81 -0.02 7.65 1.48
C LEU A 81 1.42 7.15 1.59
N THR A 82 1.87 6.81 2.80
CA THR A 82 3.22 6.32 3.04
C THR A 82 3.46 5.01 2.29
N GLN A 83 2.51 4.07 2.34
CA GLN A 83 2.54 2.84 1.56
C GLN A 83 2.53 3.12 0.05
N HIS A 84 1.73 4.07 -0.40
CA HIS A 84 1.64 4.41 -1.81
C HIS A 84 2.93 5.02 -2.36
N LYS A 85 3.61 5.90 -1.62
CA LYS A 85 4.89 6.48 -2.05
C LYS A 85 5.91 5.41 -2.43
N ARG A 86 5.80 4.24 -1.83
CA ARG A 86 6.66 3.07 -2.11
C ARG A 86 6.39 2.43 -3.47
N SER A 87 5.24 2.70 -4.09
CA SER A 87 4.97 2.30 -5.48
C SER A 87 5.70 3.14 -6.51
N HIS A 88 6.26 4.29 -6.12
CA HIS A 88 7.12 5.09 -7.00
C HIS A 88 8.59 4.67 -6.97
N LEU A 89 8.97 3.82 -6.01
CA LEU A 89 10.30 3.20 -5.99
C LEU A 89 10.44 2.25 -7.19
N PRO A 90 11.64 2.16 -7.77
CA PRO A 90 11.92 1.18 -8.82
C PRO A 90 11.60 -0.24 -8.32
N LEU A 91 11.08 -1.08 -9.21
CA LEU A 91 10.81 -2.48 -8.91
C LEU A 91 12.14 -3.25 -8.94
N GLU A 92 12.73 -3.47 -7.77
CA GLU A 92 14.07 -4.07 -7.64
C GLU A 92 14.03 -5.50 -7.07
N ILE A 93 12.90 -5.93 -6.52
CA ILE A 93 12.80 -7.22 -5.81
C ILE A 93 12.04 -8.21 -6.67
N GLU A 94 12.74 -9.24 -7.16
CA GLU A 94 12.12 -10.36 -7.86
C GLU A 94 11.46 -11.33 -6.87
N CYS A 95 10.31 -11.86 -7.24
CA CYS A 95 9.63 -12.88 -6.46
C CYS A 95 10.43 -14.17 -6.42
N LEU A 96 10.48 -14.79 -5.24
CA LEU A 96 11.29 -15.97 -4.99
C LEU A 96 10.76 -17.21 -5.74
N GLY A 97 9.47 -17.25 -6.08
CA GLY A 97 8.89 -18.33 -6.88
C GLY A 97 8.71 -18.01 -8.36
N CYS A 98 8.71 -16.73 -8.76
CA CYS A 98 8.39 -16.35 -10.14
C CYS A 98 9.04 -15.03 -10.55
N ASN A 99 9.05 -14.74 -11.86
CA ASN A 99 9.74 -13.56 -12.41
C ASN A 99 8.98 -12.23 -12.23
N ARG A 100 8.08 -12.12 -11.24
CA ARG A 100 7.37 -10.86 -10.95
C ARG A 100 8.24 -9.96 -10.09
N MET A 101 8.28 -8.68 -10.44
CA MET A 101 9.06 -7.66 -9.73
C MET A 101 8.18 -6.83 -8.80
N PHE A 102 8.72 -6.47 -7.63
CA PHE A 102 8.08 -5.72 -6.57
C PHE A 102 8.98 -4.56 -6.14
N SER A 103 8.38 -3.46 -5.68
CA SER A 103 9.14 -2.33 -5.14
C SER A 103 9.62 -2.58 -3.71
N GLU A 104 9.02 -3.55 -3.00
CA GLU A 104 9.33 -3.85 -1.59
C GLU A 104 9.20 -5.34 -1.27
N PHE A 105 9.99 -5.79 -0.29
CA PHE A 105 9.98 -7.18 0.17
C PHE A 105 8.61 -7.59 0.75
N ALA A 106 7.99 -6.71 1.54
CA ALA A 106 6.66 -6.95 2.08
C ALA A 106 5.59 -7.12 0.99
N ALA A 107 5.69 -6.37 -0.12
CA ALA A 107 4.76 -6.50 -1.24
C ALA A 107 4.91 -7.85 -1.95
N MET A 108 6.16 -8.32 -2.10
CA MET A 108 6.44 -9.67 -2.62
C MET A 108 5.91 -10.76 -1.68
N MET A 109 6.05 -10.59 -0.37
CA MET A 109 5.51 -11.55 0.62
C MET A 109 3.98 -11.62 0.55
N ILE A 110 3.28 -10.49 0.44
CA ILE A 110 1.82 -10.47 0.23
C ILE A 110 1.44 -11.22 -1.03
N HIS A 111 2.23 -11.08 -2.11
CA HIS A 111 1.98 -11.80 -3.34
C HIS A 111 2.05 -13.32 -3.14
N LEU A 112 3.07 -13.82 -2.44
CA LEU A 112 3.19 -15.25 -2.10
C LEU A 112 2.04 -15.70 -1.17
N GLU A 113 1.82 -14.99 -0.06
CA GLU A 113 0.77 -15.31 0.93
C GLU A 113 -0.65 -15.26 0.33
N SER A 114 -0.87 -14.52 -0.76
CA SER A 114 -2.16 -14.46 -1.45
C SER A 114 -2.49 -15.72 -2.25
N GLY A 115 -1.53 -16.63 -2.45
CA GLY A 115 -1.70 -17.84 -3.26
C GLY A 115 -1.87 -17.59 -4.76
N ASN A 116 -1.68 -16.35 -5.21
CA ASN A 116 -1.77 -15.97 -6.63
C ASN A 116 -0.43 -16.09 -7.37
N CYS A 117 0.58 -16.68 -6.73
CA CYS A 117 1.87 -16.90 -7.36
C CYS A 117 1.79 -18.04 -8.38
N VAL A 118 2.39 -17.82 -9.55
CA VAL A 118 2.41 -18.83 -10.63
C VAL A 118 3.25 -20.05 -10.24
N SER A 119 4.18 -19.89 -9.30
CA SER A 119 4.95 -20.99 -8.75
C SER A 119 4.12 -21.97 -7.92
N GLY A 120 2.91 -21.58 -7.52
CA GLY A 120 2.08 -22.33 -6.59
C GLY A 120 2.43 -22.08 -5.12
N ILE A 121 3.50 -21.32 -4.83
CA ILE A 121 3.86 -20.96 -3.45
C ILE A 121 2.72 -20.14 -2.85
N ASP A 122 2.24 -20.60 -1.70
CA ASP A 122 1.20 -19.95 -0.93
C ASP A 122 1.67 -19.59 0.49
N ARG A 123 0.70 -19.21 1.33
CA ARG A 123 0.95 -18.88 2.72
C ARG A 123 1.50 -20.07 3.52
N ASP A 124 0.95 -21.25 3.33
CA ASP A 124 1.31 -22.42 4.14
C ASP A 124 2.74 -22.85 3.78
N ASP A 125 3.13 -22.75 2.50
CA ASP A 125 4.52 -22.94 2.06
C ASP A 125 5.47 -21.94 2.71
N VAL A 126 5.13 -20.65 2.66
CA VAL A 126 5.94 -19.58 3.29
C VAL A 126 6.09 -19.81 4.79
N ASP A 127 4.98 -20.10 5.48
CA ASP A 127 4.97 -20.41 6.91
C ASP A 127 5.87 -21.62 7.18
N ASN A 128 5.74 -22.71 6.42
CA ASN A 128 6.58 -23.90 6.57
C ASN A 128 8.07 -23.60 6.34
N TYR A 129 8.44 -22.90 5.26
CA TYR A 129 9.84 -22.61 4.96
C TYR A 129 10.51 -21.77 6.05
N ILE A 130 9.79 -20.77 6.57
CA ILE A 130 10.32 -19.91 7.63
C ILE A 130 10.37 -20.67 8.96
N PHE A 131 9.31 -21.38 9.32
CA PHE A 131 9.25 -22.11 10.58
C PHE A 131 10.24 -23.27 10.62
N GLU A 132 10.37 -24.10 9.58
CA GLU A 132 11.35 -25.19 9.56
C GLU A 132 12.80 -24.67 9.67
N THR A 133 13.09 -23.53 9.05
CA THR A 133 14.43 -22.94 9.09
C THR A 133 14.76 -22.34 10.46
N TYR A 134 13.77 -21.79 11.18
CA TYR A 134 13.98 -21.04 12.43
C TYR A 134 13.41 -21.69 13.71
N GLU A 135 12.75 -22.85 13.64
CA GLU A 135 12.24 -23.59 14.81
C GLU A 135 13.36 -23.90 15.81
N ARG A 136 14.57 -24.19 15.32
CA ARG A 136 15.74 -24.47 16.16
C ARG A 136 16.34 -23.23 16.82
N CYS A 137 16.08 -22.04 16.29
CA CYS A 137 16.61 -20.78 16.82
C CYS A 137 15.57 -20.00 17.65
N GLY A 138 14.29 -20.40 17.62
CA GLY A 138 13.20 -19.65 18.25
C GLY A 138 13.03 -18.23 17.70
N ALA A 139 13.69 -17.91 16.59
CA ALA A 139 13.74 -16.57 16.03
C ALA A 139 12.44 -16.29 15.28
N TYR A 140 11.82 -15.16 15.59
CA TYR A 140 10.59 -14.69 14.96
C TYR A 140 9.33 -15.55 15.20
N VAL A 141 9.37 -16.62 16.00
CA VAL A 141 8.21 -17.52 16.17
C VAL A 141 7.66 -17.46 17.60
N ASN A 142 6.39 -17.08 17.71
CA ASN A 142 5.64 -17.19 18.95
C ASN A 142 4.94 -18.55 19.02
N HIS A 143 5.29 -19.36 20.03
CA HIS A 143 4.75 -20.71 20.27
C HIS A 143 3.67 -20.74 21.36
N TRP A 144 3.27 -19.58 21.88
CA TRP A 144 2.30 -19.48 22.98
C TRP A 144 0.86 -19.66 22.52
N TYR A 145 0.59 -19.55 21.22
CA TYR A 145 -0.73 -19.67 20.63
C TYR A 145 -0.87 -21.00 19.86
N ASP A 146 -2.11 -21.49 19.78
CA ASP A 146 -2.46 -22.64 18.93
C ASP A 146 -2.23 -22.35 17.44
N ASP A 147 -2.18 -21.07 17.03
CA ASP A 147 -1.77 -20.63 15.70
C ASP A 147 -0.33 -20.11 15.68
N LYS A 148 0.50 -20.61 14.74
CA LYS A 148 1.86 -20.10 14.57
C LYS A 148 1.82 -18.61 14.19
N ARG A 149 2.54 -17.78 14.96
CA ARG A 149 2.62 -16.33 14.78
C ARG A 149 4.06 -15.86 14.68
N TYR A 150 4.23 -14.74 13.98
CA TYR A 150 5.50 -14.08 13.79
C TYR A 150 5.73 -13.03 14.87
N GLN A 151 6.72 -13.19 15.73
CA GLN A 151 7.07 -12.21 16.75
C GLN A 151 8.22 -11.32 16.30
N CYS A 152 8.09 -10.01 16.43
CA CYS A 152 9.22 -9.11 16.24
C CYS A 152 10.26 -9.34 17.36
N PRO A 153 11.54 -9.60 17.07
CA PRO A 153 12.55 -9.84 18.11
C PRO A 153 12.82 -8.62 18.99
N ASP A 154 12.60 -7.42 18.44
CA ASP A 154 12.97 -6.16 19.06
C ASP A 154 11.85 -5.61 19.97
N CYS A 155 10.58 -5.68 19.55
CA CYS A 155 9.44 -5.18 20.33
C CYS A 155 8.49 -6.26 20.85
N ALA A 156 8.77 -7.54 20.57
CA ALA A 156 7.93 -8.69 20.94
C ALA A 156 6.47 -8.63 20.45
N THR A 157 6.15 -7.73 19.52
CA THR A 157 4.80 -7.65 18.94
C THR A 157 4.57 -8.82 18.00
N ASP A 158 3.39 -9.44 18.11
CA ASP A 158 3.00 -10.59 17.31
C ASP A 158 2.23 -10.20 16.04
N PHE A 159 2.53 -10.89 14.95
CA PHE A 159 1.94 -10.72 13.64
C PHE A 159 1.43 -12.06 13.12
N ARG A 160 0.27 -12.05 12.46
CA ARG A 160 -0.30 -13.26 11.86
C ARG A 160 0.38 -13.65 10.54
N PHE A 161 1.09 -12.73 9.91
CA PHE A 161 1.68 -12.88 8.58
C PHE A 161 3.14 -12.42 8.56
N ALA A 162 3.98 -13.08 7.77
CA ALA A 162 5.36 -12.66 7.58
C ALA A 162 5.42 -11.31 6.87
N SER A 163 4.48 -11.04 5.95
CA SER A 163 4.33 -9.72 5.32
C SER A 163 4.07 -8.60 6.32
N ALA A 164 3.26 -8.85 7.36
CA ALA A 164 2.93 -7.87 8.38
C ALA A 164 4.14 -7.56 9.29
N LEU A 165 4.92 -8.58 9.67
CA LEU A 165 6.20 -8.39 10.37
C LEU A 165 7.17 -7.57 9.51
N CYS A 166 7.28 -7.89 8.22
CA CYS A 166 8.10 -7.17 7.26
C CYS A 166 7.70 -5.68 7.15
N GLN A 167 6.40 -5.36 7.09
CA GLN A 167 5.94 -3.97 7.07
C GLN A 167 6.20 -3.23 8.38
N HIS A 168 6.02 -3.92 9.51
CA HIS A 168 6.30 -3.35 10.83
C HIS A 168 7.77 -2.91 10.94
N VAL A 169 8.69 -3.79 10.57
CA VAL A 169 10.12 -3.50 10.49
C VAL A 169 10.41 -2.37 9.50
N ALA A 170 9.86 -2.44 8.28
CA ALA A 170 10.12 -1.48 7.21
C ALA A 170 9.67 -0.05 7.54
N THR A 171 8.73 0.11 8.49
CA THR A 171 8.20 1.42 8.88
C THR A 171 8.93 2.05 10.06
N ASN A 172 10.01 1.42 10.56
CA ASN A 172 10.79 1.88 11.72
C ASN A 172 9.91 2.20 12.95
N LYS A 173 8.76 1.52 13.09
CA LYS A 173 7.94 1.57 14.32
C LYS A 173 8.51 0.73 15.46
N CYS A 174 9.54 -0.06 15.15
CA CYS A 174 10.41 -0.73 16.08
C CYS A 174 11.72 0.06 16.16
N ASP A 175 12.28 0.25 17.35
CA ASP A 175 13.38 1.20 17.64
C ASP A 175 14.73 0.90 16.93
N GLN A 176 14.80 -0.01 15.96
CA GLN A 176 16.01 -0.32 15.17
C GLN A 176 15.68 -0.73 13.72
N PRO A 177 16.58 -0.46 12.74
CA PRO A 177 16.43 -0.90 11.36
C PRO A 177 16.75 -2.40 11.24
N SER A 178 15.73 -3.25 11.22
CA SER A 178 15.91 -4.71 11.14
C SER A 178 16.16 -5.19 9.69
N MET A 179 17.25 -4.74 9.07
CA MET A 179 17.71 -5.32 7.80
C MET A 179 17.97 -6.83 7.93
N SER A 180 18.27 -7.33 9.13
CA SER A 180 18.45 -8.75 9.44
C SER A 180 17.18 -9.57 9.20
N THR A 181 16.00 -9.10 9.62
CA THR A 181 14.73 -9.84 9.47
C THR A 181 14.37 -10.09 8.01
N PHE A 182 14.63 -9.13 7.11
CA PHE A 182 14.40 -9.34 5.68
C PHE A 182 15.34 -10.38 5.09
N TYR A 183 16.63 -10.26 5.39
CA TYR A 183 17.65 -11.19 4.92
C TYR A 183 17.38 -12.62 5.43
N ASP A 184 16.97 -12.75 6.69
CA ASP A 184 16.64 -14.01 7.33
C ASP A 184 15.44 -14.70 6.64
N ILE A 185 14.34 -13.95 6.46
CA ILE A 185 13.13 -14.49 5.79
C ILE A 185 13.41 -14.83 4.32
N GLU A 186 14.10 -13.95 3.59
CA GLU A 186 14.47 -14.18 2.18
C GLU A 186 15.33 -15.44 2.02
N LYS A 187 16.30 -15.63 2.92
CA LYS A 187 17.18 -16.80 2.91
C LYS A 187 16.42 -18.09 3.17
N SER A 188 15.46 -18.11 4.09
CA SER A 188 14.66 -19.32 4.36
C SER A 188 13.88 -19.79 3.14
N ILE A 189 13.29 -18.84 2.42
CA ILE A 189 12.51 -19.16 1.23
C ILE A 189 13.44 -19.60 0.09
N LYS A 190 14.59 -18.94 -0.11
CA LYS A 190 15.58 -19.32 -1.15
C LYS A 190 16.24 -20.68 -0.93
N LEU A 191 16.28 -21.20 0.30
CA LEU A 191 16.89 -22.50 0.59
C LEU A 191 15.99 -23.69 0.22
N GLN A 192 14.69 -23.44 -0.02
CA GLN A 192 13.67 -24.48 -0.22
C GLN A 192 13.05 -24.46 -1.64
N ILE A 193 13.48 -23.52 -2.50
CA ILE A 193 13.09 -23.38 -3.92
C ILE A 193 14.29 -23.73 -4.79
#